data_AF-D6ZDD1-F1
#
_entry.id   AF-D6ZDD1-F1
#
_cell.length_a   1.000
_cell.length_b   1.000
_cell.length_c   1.000
_cell.angle_alpha   90.00
_cell.angle_beta   90.00
_cell.angle_gamma   90.00
#
_symmetry.space_group_name_H-M   'P 1'
#
loop_
_entity.id
_entity.type
_entity.pdbx_description
1 polymer ?
#
loop_
_entity_poly.entity_id
_entity_poly.type
_entity_poly.pdbx_seq_one_letter_code
_entity_poly.pdbx_strand_id
1 'polypeptide(L)'
;MGPTVMTTWLAGAWTKSHWCQRFLVACSLIGAAILWVDVRAQAPRVVVGGGTEIASQILARLYVGTLNSVAVPAVLAAEGRATWSERLSAVDSGAWAVSAEEAQGLLAALNPRVRPDHNVFTLSGQLAGQLPEGLDISDITPNGSIAVYRIGSLTYKHSKGLGLLADQLNAAELASLVRAVAAGADMDATTSRWLVAHNFNKTDREKLEDQL
;
A
#
# COMPACT_ATOMS: atom_id res chain seq x y z
N MET A 1 -63.78 -35.48 -48.56
CA MET A 1 -63.65 -36.54 -49.57
C MET A 1 -62.30 -36.33 -50.26
N GLY A 2 -61.32 -37.20 -49.98
CA GLY A 2 -60.04 -37.25 -50.71
C GLY A 2 -60.19 -38.09 -51.99
N PRO A 3 -59.14 -38.77 -52.48
CA PRO A 3 -57.69 -38.64 -52.28
C PRO A 3 -56.98 -38.44 -53.65
N THR A 4 -55.65 -38.39 -53.77
CA THR A 4 -54.83 -39.55 -54.17
C THR A 4 -53.35 -39.16 -54.19
N VAL A 5 -52.54 -40.04 -53.61
CA VAL A 5 -51.09 -40.05 -53.52
C VAL A 5 -50.49 -40.66 -54.78
N MET A 6 -49.36 -40.15 -55.29
CA MET A 6 -48.34 -41.03 -55.88
C MET A 6 -46.93 -40.42 -55.84
N THR A 7 -46.06 -41.16 -55.17
CA THR A 7 -44.61 -41.05 -54.99
C THR A 7 -43.82 -41.29 -56.28
N THR A 8 -42.70 -40.59 -56.51
CA THR A 8 -41.36 -41.21 -56.67
C THR A 8 -40.21 -40.19 -56.82
N TRP A 9 -39.24 -40.34 -55.92
CA TRP A 9 -37.78 -40.14 -55.99
C TRP A 9 -37.12 -39.60 -57.27
N LEU A 10 -36.19 -38.65 -57.09
CA LEU A 10 -34.77 -38.84 -57.40
C LEU A 10 -33.89 -37.78 -56.71
N ALA A 11 -32.82 -38.30 -56.10
CA ALA A 11 -31.74 -37.56 -55.44
C ALA A 11 -30.93 -36.71 -56.44
N GLY A 12 -30.31 -35.63 -55.96
CA GLY A 12 -29.34 -34.92 -56.79
C GLY A 12 -28.79 -33.64 -56.18
N ALA A 13 -27.57 -33.74 -55.65
CA ALA A 13 -26.57 -32.68 -55.60
C ALA A 13 -26.78 -31.52 -54.62
N TRP A 14 -26.49 -31.81 -53.36
CA TRP A 14 -25.54 -30.97 -52.62
C TRP A 14 -24.22 -30.88 -53.40
N THR A 15 -23.71 -29.66 -53.61
CA THR A 15 -22.31 -29.27 -53.33
C THR A 15 -22.03 -27.88 -53.87
N LYS A 16 -21.10 -27.20 -53.19
CA LYS A 16 -20.40 -25.94 -53.54
C LYS A 16 -21.04 -24.65 -53.03
N SER A 17 -20.76 -24.35 -51.76
CA SER A 17 -20.11 -23.08 -51.42
C SER A 17 -19.47 -23.15 -50.03
N HIS A 18 -18.26 -23.72 -49.95
CA HIS A 18 -17.47 -23.75 -48.70
C HIS A 18 -16.75 -22.43 -48.42
N TRP A 19 -17.01 -21.37 -49.19
CA TRP A 19 -16.28 -20.10 -49.10
C TRP A 19 -16.96 -19.05 -48.22
N CYS A 20 -18.26 -19.16 -47.93
CA CYS A 20 -18.97 -18.18 -47.10
C CYS A 20 -19.00 -18.49 -45.59
N GLN A 21 -18.62 -19.70 -45.15
CA GLN A 21 -18.65 -20.06 -43.72
C GLN A 21 -17.40 -19.68 -42.93
N ARG A 22 -16.30 -19.29 -43.58
CA ARG A 22 -15.05 -18.95 -42.87
C ARG A 22 -14.96 -17.50 -42.40
N PHE A 23 -15.76 -16.58 -42.95
CA PHE A 23 -15.69 -15.17 -42.59
C PHE A 23 -16.57 -14.75 -41.39
N LEU A 24 -17.60 -15.53 -41.04
CA LEU A 24 -18.50 -15.18 -39.93
C LEU A 24 -18.06 -15.70 -38.56
N VAL A 25 -17.10 -16.64 -38.49
CA VAL A 25 -16.52 -17.10 -37.21
C VAL A 25 -15.37 -16.21 -36.74
N ALA A 26 -14.69 -15.51 -37.66
CA ALA A 26 -13.54 -14.66 -37.32
C ALA A 26 -13.93 -13.37 -36.57
N CYS A 27 -15.11 -12.80 -36.81
CA CYS A 27 -15.56 -11.59 -36.10
C CYS A 27 -16.08 -11.85 -34.68
N SER A 28 -16.44 -13.09 -34.33
CA SER A 28 -16.96 -13.41 -32.99
C SER A 28 -15.85 -13.63 -31.93
N LEU A 29 -14.61 -13.89 -32.34
CA LEU A 29 -13.50 -14.11 -31.41
C LEU A 29 -12.74 -12.83 -31.05
N ILE A 30 -12.84 -11.78 -31.88
CA ILE A 30 -12.24 -10.47 -31.56
C ILE A 30 -13.15 -9.67 -30.61
N GLY A 31 -14.47 -9.83 -30.70
CA GLY A 31 -15.42 -9.15 -29.80
C GLY A 31 -15.41 -9.69 -28.36
N ALA A 32 -15.07 -10.97 -28.15
CA ALA A 32 -15.00 -11.56 -26.81
C ALA A 32 -13.66 -11.31 -26.08
N ALA A 33 -12.60 -10.93 -26.81
CA ALA A 33 -11.28 -10.68 -26.23
C ALA A 33 -11.13 -9.26 -25.64
N ILE A 34 -11.98 -8.30 -26.03
CA ILE A 34 -11.86 -6.89 -25.59
C ILE A 34 -12.58 -6.62 -24.25
N LEU A 35 -13.43 -7.55 -23.77
CA LEU A 35 -14.14 -7.41 -22.49
C LEU A 35 -13.48 -8.13 -21.30
N TRP A 36 -12.30 -8.71 -21.48
CA TRP A 36 -11.44 -9.18 -20.39
C TRP A 36 -10.28 -8.20 -20.15
N VAL A 37 -10.57 -6.89 -20.15
CA VAL A 37 -9.69 -5.92 -19.50
C VAL A 37 -9.90 -6.07 -18.00
N ASP A 38 -9.06 -6.95 -17.46
CA ASP A 38 -8.67 -7.16 -16.07
C ASP A 38 -9.55 -6.52 -14.97
N VAL A 39 -10.61 -7.24 -14.58
CA VAL A 39 -11.39 -6.98 -13.35
C VAL A 39 -10.57 -7.24 -12.07
N ARG A 40 -9.28 -7.59 -12.18
CA ARG A 40 -8.33 -7.56 -11.06
C ARG A 40 -7.60 -6.23 -11.01
N ALA A 41 -8.32 -5.11 -11.03
CA ALA A 41 -7.78 -3.88 -10.47
C ALA A 41 -7.30 -4.24 -9.06
N GLN A 42 -5.97 -4.32 -8.88
CA GLN A 42 -5.40 -4.67 -7.58
C GLN A 42 -5.99 -3.73 -6.55
N ALA A 43 -6.49 -4.28 -5.45
CA ALA A 43 -7.00 -3.46 -4.35
C ALA A 43 -5.99 -2.34 -4.08
N PRO A 44 -6.43 -1.08 -3.94
CA PRO A 44 -5.54 0.05 -3.81
C PRO A 44 -4.56 -0.22 -2.67
N ARG A 45 -3.27 -0.29 -3.01
CA ARG A 45 -2.20 -0.57 -2.06
C ARG A 45 -1.76 0.74 -1.43
N VAL A 46 -1.61 0.75 -0.11
CA VAL A 46 -0.99 1.86 0.60
C VAL A 46 0.49 1.87 0.26
N VAL A 47 0.94 2.89 -0.46
CA VAL A 47 2.36 3.08 -0.77
C VAL A 47 3.00 3.83 0.40
N VAL A 48 3.97 3.19 1.06
CA VAL A 48 4.72 3.77 2.17
C VAL A 48 6.12 4.13 1.68
N GLY A 49 6.45 5.42 1.75
CA GLY A 49 7.78 5.91 1.44
C GLY A 49 8.58 6.27 2.67
N GLY A 50 9.85 6.62 2.44
CA GLY A 50 10.77 7.07 3.46
C GLY A 50 11.97 7.79 2.84
N GLY A 51 12.89 8.18 3.70
CA GLY A 51 14.18 8.76 3.37
C GLY A 51 15.16 7.75 2.76
N THR A 52 16.28 8.27 2.30
CA THR A 52 17.41 7.46 1.79
C THR A 52 18.27 6.88 2.91
N GLU A 53 18.14 7.39 4.14
CA GLU A 53 18.88 6.91 5.31
C GLU A 53 18.38 5.55 5.82
N ILE A 54 19.31 4.72 6.35
CA ILE A 54 19.00 3.37 6.86
C ILE A 54 17.83 3.37 7.84
N ALA A 55 17.83 4.29 8.81
CA ALA A 55 16.77 4.36 9.81
C ALA A 55 15.38 4.61 9.18
N SER A 56 15.29 5.54 8.23
CA SER A 56 14.01 5.85 7.58
C SER A 56 13.56 4.70 6.65
N GLN A 57 14.49 4.02 5.99
CA GLN A 57 14.19 2.82 5.21
C GLN A 57 13.70 1.64 6.06
N ILE A 58 14.21 1.50 7.28
CA ILE A 58 13.73 0.52 8.27
C ILE A 58 12.31 0.89 8.71
N LEU A 59 12.06 2.16 9.05
CA LEU A 59 10.74 2.62 9.48
C LEU A 59 9.67 2.40 8.41
N ALA A 60 9.96 2.72 7.15
CA ALA A 60 9.03 2.48 6.04
C ALA A 60 8.65 0.99 5.93
N ARG A 61 9.62 0.08 6.09
CA ARG A 61 9.40 -1.38 6.10
C ARG A 61 8.57 -1.84 7.28
N LEU A 62 8.82 -1.30 8.47
CA LEU A 62 8.03 -1.60 9.65
C LEU A 62 6.58 -1.17 9.45
N TYR A 63 6.32 0.05 8.96
CA TYR A 63 4.96 0.50 8.64
C TYR A 63 4.26 -0.35 7.57
N VAL A 64 4.97 -0.77 6.51
CA VAL A 64 4.41 -1.73 5.54
C VAL A 64 4.04 -3.05 6.22
N GLY A 65 4.91 -3.55 7.09
CA GLY A 65 4.68 -4.75 7.87
C GLY A 65 3.45 -4.64 8.77
N THR A 66 3.32 -3.54 9.52
CA THR A 66 2.20 -3.33 10.46
C THR A 66 0.87 -3.15 9.72
N LEU A 67 0.85 -2.45 8.60
CA LEU A 67 -0.36 -2.32 7.77
C LEU A 67 -0.79 -3.68 7.19
N ASN A 68 0.14 -4.45 6.62
CA ASN A 68 -0.18 -5.78 6.08
C ASN A 68 -0.66 -6.75 7.16
N SER A 69 -0.09 -6.64 8.37
CA SER A 69 -0.48 -7.36 9.58
C SER A 69 -1.97 -7.21 9.92
N VAL A 70 -2.53 -6.02 9.70
CA VAL A 70 -3.95 -5.72 9.90
C VAL A 70 -4.78 -5.88 8.62
N ALA A 71 -4.29 -6.64 7.64
CA ALA A 71 -4.94 -6.84 6.34
C ALA A 71 -5.26 -5.51 5.63
N VAL A 72 -4.33 -4.56 5.67
CA VAL A 72 -4.29 -3.37 4.82
C VAL A 72 -3.16 -3.59 3.82
N PRO A 73 -3.46 -3.85 2.52
CA PRO A 73 -2.42 -4.10 1.53
C PRO A 73 -1.47 -2.90 1.42
N ALA A 74 -0.22 -3.07 1.80
CA ALA A 74 0.80 -2.03 1.78
C ALA A 74 2.07 -2.50 1.06
N VAL A 75 2.72 -1.56 0.39
CA VAL A 75 3.99 -1.78 -0.31
C VAL A 75 4.93 -0.62 -0.06
N LEU A 76 6.23 -0.88 -0.18
CA LEU A 76 7.22 0.18 -0.19
C LEU A 76 7.12 0.99 -1.47
N ALA A 77 7.40 2.28 -1.37
CA ALA A 77 7.77 3.09 -2.51
C ALA A 77 9.00 2.49 -3.21
N ALA A 78 9.04 2.59 -4.55
CA ALA A 78 10.15 2.06 -5.35
C ALA A 78 11.49 2.70 -4.97
N GLU A 79 11.47 3.97 -4.60
CA GLU A 79 12.65 4.75 -4.25
C GLU A 79 12.38 5.58 -2.99
N GLY A 80 13.39 5.75 -2.15
CA GLY A 80 13.37 6.74 -1.08
C GLY A 80 13.65 8.13 -1.62
N ARG A 81 13.23 9.18 -0.89
CA ARG A 81 13.50 10.58 -1.26
C ARG A 81 14.40 11.23 -0.22
N ALA A 82 15.46 11.90 -0.64
CA ALA A 82 16.52 12.35 0.26
C ALA A 82 16.04 13.46 1.20
N THR A 83 15.26 14.41 0.69
CA THR A 83 14.83 15.58 1.47
C THR A 83 13.40 15.45 1.99
N TRP A 84 13.10 16.11 3.12
CA TRP A 84 11.73 16.16 3.64
C TRP A 84 10.75 16.81 2.67
N SER A 85 11.17 17.87 1.96
CA SER A 85 10.31 18.55 0.98
C SER A 85 9.87 17.58 -0.14
N GLU A 86 10.79 16.78 -0.65
CA GLU A 86 10.45 15.74 -1.64
C GLU A 86 9.52 14.68 -1.05
N ARG A 87 9.74 14.24 0.20
CA ARG A 87 8.88 13.26 0.88
C ARG A 87 7.47 13.78 1.11
N LEU A 88 7.31 14.98 1.64
CA LEU A 88 6.00 15.61 1.86
C LEU A 88 5.28 15.87 0.53
N SER A 89 5.99 16.31 -0.50
CA SER A 89 5.42 16.44 -1.85
C SER A 89 4.95 15.11 -2.44
N ALA A 90 5.59 13.99 -2.08
CA ALA A 90 5.14 12.65 -2.48
C ALA A 90 3.77 12.30 -1.88
N VAL A 91 3.57 12.63 -0.61
CA VAL A 91 2.31 12.41 0.11
C VAL A 91 1.22 13.35 -0.41
N ASP A 92 1.55 14.63 -0.59
CA ASP A 92 0.64 15.65 -1.07
C ASP A 92 0.18 15.41 -2.52
N SER A 93 1.07 14.91 -3.39
CA SER A 93 0.70 14.50 -4.76
C SER A 93 -0.02 13.14 -4.81
N GLY A 94 0.09 12.33 -3.76
CA GLY A 94 -0.53 11.00 -3.68
C GLY A 94 0.30 9.90 -4.33
N ALA A 95 1.54 10.21 -4.73
CA ALA A 95 2.52 9.22 -5.12
C ALA A 95 2.78 8.23 -3.97
N TRP A 96 2.82 8.74 -2.74
CA TRP A 96 2.82 7.96 -1.51
C TRP A 96 1.54 8.23 -0.73
N ALA A 97 1.02 7.19 -0.06
CA ALA A 97 -0.08 7.36 0.88
C ALA A 97 0.45 7.76 2.27
N VAL A 98 1.65 7.29 2.62
CA VAL A 98 2.30 7.54 3.91
C VAL A 98 3.80 7.78 3.70
N SER A 99 4.38 8.73 4.44
CA SER A 99 5.83 8.85 4.61
C SER A 99 6.24 8.52 6.04
N ALA A 100 7.28 7.71 6.21
CA ALA A 100 7.86 7.37 7.51
C ALA A 100 8.94 8.39 7.91
N GLU A 101 8.67 9.21 8.93
CA GLU A 101 9.54 10.32 9.34
C GLU A 101 10.00 10.21 10.79
N GLU A 102 11.06 10.94 11.12
CA GLU A 102 11.48 11.21 12.50
C GLU A 102 10.99 12.60 12.90
N ALA A 103 10.26 12.68 14.01
CA ALA A 103 9.46 13.83 14.41
C ALA A 103 10.29 15.09 14.68
N GLN A 104 11.41 14.97 15.39
CA GLN A 104 12.24 16.13 15.75
C GLN A 104 12.97 16.67 14.53
N GLY A 105 13.50 15.79 13.68
CA GLY A 105 14.14 16.13 12.42
C GLY A 105 13.18 16.78 11.45
N LEU A 106 11.95 16.25 11.34
CA LEU A 106 10.90 16.88 10.54
C LEU A 106 10.57 18.28 11.07
N LEU A 107 10.40 18.44 12.39
CA LEU A 107 10.11 19.75 12.98
C LEU A 107 11.25 20.74 12.74
N ALA A 108 12.50 20.31 12.93
CA ALA A 108 13.68 21.13 12.69
C ALA A 108 13.79 21.56 11.21
N ALA A 109 13.37 20.70 10.29
CA ALA A 109 13.35 20.99 8.86
C ALA A 109 12.26 21.99 8.46
N LEU A 110 11.05 21.83 9.03
CA LEU A 110 9.91 22.69 8.75
C LEU A 110 10.09 24.07 9.39
N ASN A 111 10.63 24.11 10.61
CA ASN A 111 10.85 25.34 11.34
C ASN A 111 12.12 25.27 12.21
N PRO A 112 13.27 25.69 11.68
CA PRO A 112 14.55 25.62 12.40
C PRO A 112 14.64 26.58 13.61
N ARG A 113 13.65 27.45 13.81
CA ARG A 113 13.60 28.38 14.95
C ARG A 113 12.94 27.75 16.18
N VAL A 114 12.17 26.68 15.99
CA VAL A 114 11.50 25.96 17.08
C VAL A 114 12.44 24.88 17.58
N ARG A 115 12.66 24.84 18.89
CA ARG A 115 13.34 23.70 19.53
C ARG A 115 12.32 22.59 19.76
N PRO A 116 12.56 21.36 19.28
CA PRO A 116 11.70 20.23 19.54
C PRO A 116 11.56 19.97 21.05
N ASP A 117 10.34 19.78 21.51
CA ASP A 117 10.09 19.31 22.86
C ASP A 117 10.39 17.80 22.96
N HIS A 118 10.83 17.35 24.14
CA HIS A 118 11.05 15.93 24.41
C HIS A 118 9.76 15.21 24.82
N ASN A 119 8.73 15.96 25.24
CA ASN A 119 7.41 15.44 25.49
C ASN A 119 6.66 15.19 24.16
N VAL A 120 6.25 13.95 23.92
CA VAL A 120 5.58 13.54 22.67
C VAL A 120 4.28 14.29 22.40
N PHE A 121 3.50 14.64 23.43
CA PHE A 121 2.25 15.38 23.25
C PHE A 121 2.52 16.81 22.78
N THR A 122 3.47 17.48 23.43
CA THR A 122 3.87 18.84 23.01
C THR A 122 4.54 18.83 21.64
N LEU A 123 5.39 17.84 21.35
CA LEU A 123 6.02 17.68 20.03
C LEU A 123 4.99 17.45 18.92
N SER A 124 3.96 16.64 19.18
CA SER A 124 2.84 16.43 18.25
C SER A 124 2.14 17.76 17.93
N GLY A 125 1.80 18.55 18.96
CA GLY A 125 1.20 19.87 18.77
C GLY A 125 2.09 20.85 18.01
N GLN A 126 3.40 20.83 18.26
CA GLN A 126 4.37 21.63 17.50
C GLN A 126 4.36 21.25 16.02
N LEU A 127 4.45 19.95 15.72
CA LEU A 127 4.46 19.43 14.36
C LEU A 127 3.17 19.72 13.60
N ALA A 128 2.01 19.44 14.20
CA ALA A 128 0.71 19.70 13.59
C ALA A 128 0.55 21.18 13.20
N GLY A 129 1.11 22.11 13.99
CA GLY A 129 1.11 23.53 13.66
C GLY A 129 2.12 23.97 12.59
N GLN A 130 3.06 23.12 12.17
CA GLN A 130 4.07 23.42 11.14
C GLN A 130 3.87 22.65 9.82
N LEU A 131 2.98 21.65 9.80
CA LEU A 131 2.73 20.86 8.59
C LEU A 131 2.07 21.69 7.48
N PRO A 132 2.36 21.36 6.20
CA PRO A 132 1.56 21.86 5.08
C PRO A 132 0.07 21.53 5.24
N GLU A 133 -0.79 22.43 4.75
CA GLU A 133 -2.24 22.22 4.77
C GLU A 133 -2.63 20.92 4.08
N GLY A 134 -3.57 20.19 4.67
CA GLY A 134 -4.05 18.90 4.13
C GLY A 134 -3.21 17.69 4.51
N LEU A 135 -2.10 17.87 5.23
CA LEU A 135 -1.31 16.79 5.82
C LEU A 135 -1.56 16.65 7.32
N ASP A 136 -1.39 15.42 7.82
CA ASP A 136 -1.51 15.07 9.23
C ASP A 136 -0.45 14.03 9.61
N ILE A 137 -0.25 13.84 10.92
CA ILE A 137 0.66 12.84 11.48
C ILE A 137 -0.09 11.73 12.21
N SER A 138 0.55 10.57 12.33
CA SER A 138 0.16 9.56 13.31
C SER A 138 0.61 9.98 14.71
N ASP A 139 0.20 9.19 15.71
CA ASP A 139 0.84 9.24 17.02
C ASP A 139 2.36 9.06 16.91
N ILE A 140 3.08 9.77 17.78
CA ILE A 140 4.54 9.68 17.86
C ILE A 140 4.90 8.42 18.65
N THR A 141 5.68 7.54 18.02
CA THR A 141 6.23 6.34 18.64
C THR A 141 7.24 6.70 19.76
N PRO A 142 7.52 5.83 20.74
CA PRO A 142 8.51 6.04 21.79
C PRO A 142 9.92 6.36 21.29
N ASN A 143 10.26 5.99 20.06
CA ASN A 143 11.54 6.33 19.45
C ASN A 143 11.55 7.69 18.72
N GLY A 144 10.41 8.39 18.63
CA GLY A 144 10.27 9.65 17.91
C GLY A 144 9.85 9.52 16.44
N SER A 145 9.52 8.32 15.95
CA SER A 145 9.03 8.14 14.57
C SER A 145 7.54 8.42 14.44
N ILE A 146 7.15 8.86 13.26
CA ILE A 146 5.78 9.20 12.87
C ILE A 146 5.51 8.77 11.42
N ALA A 147 4.23 8.58 11.11
CA ALA A 147 3.73 8.50 9.75
C ALA A 147 3.11 9.85 9.37
N VAL A 148 3.50 10.42 8.23
CA VAL A 148 2.85 11.60 7.64
C VAL A 148 1.96 11.16 6.48
N TYR A 149 0.72 11.62 6.44
CA TYR A 149 -0.28 11.24 5.43
C TYR A 149 -1.21 12.40 5.10
N ARG A 150 -2.00 12.26 4.02
CA ARG A 150 -3.01 13.26 3.67
C ARG A 150 -4.28 13.06 4.47
N ILE A 151 -4.87 14.14 4.98
CA ILE A 151 -6.17 14.10 5.66
C ILE A 151 -7.22 13.46 4.74
N GLY A 152 -7.96 12.49 5.28
CA GLY A 152 -8.98 11.74 4.54
C GLY A 152 -8.45 10.64 3.60
N SER A 153 -7.12 10.47 3.45
CA SER A 153 -6.55 9.38 2.65
C SER A 153 -6.52 8.04 3.38
N LEU A 154 -6.57 8.08 4.72
CA LEU A 154 -6.52 6.90 5.57
C LEU A 154 -7.90 6.56 6.12
N THR A 155 -8.22 5.26 6.11
CA THR A 155 -9.40 4.73 6.82
C THR A 155 -9.05 4.50 8.28
N TYR A 156 -10.05 4.31 9.14
CA TYR A 156 -9.83 3.93 10.54
C TYR A 156 -8.88 2.73 10.69
N LYS A 157 -9.04 1.72 9.83
CA LYS A 157 -8.18 0.53 9.80
C LYS A 157 -6.72 0.86 9.46
N HIS A 158 -6.50 1.80 8.54
CA HIS A 158 -5.16 2.29 8.21
C HIS A 158 -4.53 2.98 9.42
N SER A 159 -5.23 3.94 10.03
CA SER A 159 -4.72 4.69 11.19
C SER A 159 -4.42 3.78 12.38
N LYS A 160 -5.29 2.80 12.66
CA LYS A 160 -5.05 1.82 13.73
C LYS A 160 -3.83 0.93 13.46
N GLY A 161 -3.61 0.52 12.20
CA GLY A 161 -2.40 -0.23 11.83
C GLY A 161 -1.10 0.56 11.98
N LEU A 162 -1.13 1.88 11.75
CA LEU A 162 0.00 2.77 12.01
C LEU A 162 0.26 2.90 13.52
N GLY A 163 -0.80 3.03 14.33
CA GLY A 163 -0.73 3.15 15.79
C GLY A 163 -0.11 1.95 16.49
N LEU A 164 -0.26 0.72 15.95
CA LEU A 164 0.38 -0.46 16.55
C LEU A 164 1.91 -0.36 16.60
N LEU A 165 2.54 0.29 15.61
CA LEU A 165 3.98 0.54 15.65
C LEU A 165 4.34 1.56 16.75
N ALA A 166 3.46 2.54 16.95
CA ALA A 166 3.61 3.57 17.98
C ALA A 166 3.59 3.02 19.39
N ASP A 167 2.99 1.87 19.66
CA ASP A 167 3.00 1.31 21.01
C ASP A 167 4.27 0.50 21.33
N GLN A 168 5.00 0.04 20.32
CA GLN A 168 6.00 -1.02 20.50
C GLN A 168 7.43 -0.60 20.18
N LEU A 169 7.64 0.17 19.11
CA LEU A 169 8.99 0.45 18.63
C LEU A 169 9.68 1.53 19.48
N ASN A 170 10.63 1.10 20.33
CA ASN A 170 11.42 2.01 21.15
C ASN A 170 12.78 2.39 20.53
N ALA A 171 13.45 3.39 21.11
CA ALA A 171 14.69 3.94 20.57
C ALA A 171 15.84 2.91 20.54
N ALA A 172 15.91 2.04 21.56
CA ALA A 172 16.95 1.02 21.65
C ALA A 172 16.77 -0.05 20.57
N GLU A 173 15.53 -0.43 20.27
CA GLU A 173 15.19 -1.38 19.20
C GLU A 173 15.52 -0.81 17.83
N LEU A 174 15.09 0.41 17.53
CA LEU A 174 15.43 1.04 16.24
C LEU A 174 16.95 1.15 16.07
N ALA A 175 17.67 1.57 17.11
CA ALA A 175 19.13 1.62 17.09
C ALA A 175 19.77 0.23 16.87
N SER A 176 19.17 -0.82 17.44
CA SER A 176 19.62 -2.20 17.22
C SER A 176 19.42 -2.65 15.77
N LEU A 177 18.25 -2.38 15.19
CA LEU A 177 17.95 -2.68 13.79
C LEU A 177 18.90 -1.93 12.84
N VAL A 178 19.11 -0.63 13.08
CA VAL A 178 20.05 0.20 12.30
C VAL A 178 21.46 -0.36 12.38
N ARG A 179 21.95 -0.70 13.58
CA ARG A 179 23.30 -1.29 13.74
C ARG A 179 23.44 -2.63 13.02
N ALA A 180 22.42 -3.50 13.08
CA ALA A 180 22.45 -4.78 12.39
C ALA A 180 22.57 -4.59 10.88
N VAL A 181 21.76 -3.71 10.30
CA VAL A 181 21.78 -3.43 8.86
C VAL A 181 23.07 -2.72 8.44
N ALA A 182 23.56 -1.77 9.24
CA ALA A 182 24.85 -1.11 9.00
C ALA A 182 26.03 -2.10 9.06
N ALA A 183 25.91 -3.18 9.84
CA ALA A 183 26.88 -4.28 9.89
C ALA A 183 26.72 -5.30 8.74
N GLY A 184 25.80 -5.06 7.79
CA GLY A 184 25.59 -5.89 6.61
C GLY A 184 24.47 -6.93 6.73
N ALA A 185 23.64 -6.88 7.78
CA ALA A 185 22.45 -7.72 7.84
C ALA A 185 21.44 -7.31 6.77
N ASP A 186 20.75 -8.30 6.18
CA ASP A 186 19.67 -8.05 5.23
C ASP A 186 18.52 -7.29 5.89
N MET A 187 18.13 -6.14 5.31
CA MET A 187 17.16 -5.22 5.91
C MET A 187 15.75 -5.81 5.96
N ASP A 188 15.32 -6.50 4.90
CA ASP A 188 13.98 -7.08 4.81
C ASP A 188 13.83 -8.25 5.80
N ALA A 189 14.82 -9.14 5.87
CA ALA A 189 14.84 -10.22 6.84
C ALA A 189 14.94 -9.69 8.28
N THR A 190 15.70 -8.62 8.51
CA THR A 190 15.85 -8.03 9.85
C THR A 190 14.56 -7.39 10.34
N THR A 191 13.89 -6.60 9.52
CA THR A 191 12.58 -5.99 9.84
C THR A 191 11.49 -7.05 9.97
N SER A 192 11.46 -8.05 9.09
CA SER A 192 10.49 -9.17 9.16
C SER A 192 10.64 -9.97 10.45
N ARG A 193 11.88 -10.28 10.88
CA ARG A 193 12.11 -10.96 12.16
C ARG A 193 11.63 -10.13 13.34
N TRP A 194 11.85 -8.81 13.32
CA TRP A 194 11.36 -7.93 14.38
C TRP A 194 9.83 -7.95 14.46
N LEU A 195 9.12 -7.83 13.32
CA LEU A 195 7.66 -7.88 13.27
C LEU A 195 7.09 -9.21 13.81
N VAL A 196 7.75 -10.33 13.51
CA VAL A 196 7.37 -11.65 14.04
C VAL A 196 7.59 -11.73 15.54
N ALA A 197 8.74 -11.25 16.05
CA ALA A 197 9.04 -11.24 17.48
C ALA A 197 8.05 -10.39 18.29
N HIS A 198 7.40 -9.42 17.64
CA HIS A 198 6.44 -8.50 18.23
C HIS A 198 4.97 -8.87 17.92
N ASN A 199 4.72 -10.11 17.45
CA ASN A 199 3.38 -10.68 17.24
C ASN A 199 2.46 -9.93 16.26
N PHE A 200 3.00 -9.13 15.35
CA PHE A 200 2.21 -8.46 14.31
C PHE A 200 1.47 -9.45 13.38
N ASN A 201 1.78 -10.75 13.42
CA ASN A 201 1.19 -11.76 12.54
C ASN A 201 -0.04 -12.51 13.11
N LYS A 202 -0.37 -12.40 14.40
CA LYS A 202 -1.34 -13.33 15.03
C LYS A 202 -2.40 -12.68 15.91
N THR A 203 -2.02 -11.82 16.86
CA THR A 203 -2.95 -11.42 17.94
C THR A 203 -3.75 -10.16 17.61
N ASP A 204 -3.19 -9.25 16.83
CA ASP A 204 -3.84 -7.96 16.56
C ASP A 204 -4.89 -8.05 15.46
N ARG A 205 -4.73 -9.01 14.53
CA ARG A 205 -5.76 -9.32 13.52
C ARG A 205 -7.06 -9.79 14.18
N GLU A 206 -6.97 -10.75 15.11
CA GLU A 206 -8.13 -11.29 15.82
C GLU A 206 -8.85 -10.19 16.62
N LYS A 207 -8.10 -9.36 17.36
CA LYS A 207 -8.66 -8.22 18.11
C LYS A 207 -9.29 -7.13 17.23
N LEU A 208 -8.86 -7.00 15.98
CA LEU A 208 -9.39 -6.02 15.03
C LEU A 208 -10.66 -6.51 14.33
N GLU A 209 -10.73 -7.79 14.00
CA GLU A 209 -11.93 -8.41 13.42
C GLU A 209 -13.11 -8.37 14.41
N ASP A 210 -12.86 -8.42 15.73
CA ASP A 210 -13.89 -8.28 16.77
C ASP A 210 -14.42 -6.84 16.98
N GLN A 211 -13.77 -5.84 16.40
CA GLN A 211 -14.10 -4.41 16.61
C GLN A 211 -14.64 -3.69 15.36
N LEU A 212 -14.72 -4.39 14.23
CA LEU A 212 -15.29 -3.90 12.95
C LEU A 212 -16.65 -4.53 12.71
#